data_AF-A0A2R6J9Y7-F1
#
_entry.id   AF-A0A2R6J9Y7-F1
#
_cell.length_a   1.000
_cell.length_b   1.000
_cell.length_c   1.000
_cell.angle_alpha   90.00
_cell.angle_beta   90.00
_cell.angle_gamma   90.00
#
_symmetry.space_group_name_H-M   'P 1'
#
loop_
_entity.id
_entity.type
_entity.pdbx_description
1 polymer ?
#
loop_
_entity_poly.entity_id
_entity_poly.type
_entity_poly.pdbx_seq_one_letter_code
_entity_poly.pdbx_strand_id
1 'polypeptide(L)'
;MLIVRAPATSANLGSGFDVFGAALERPADVVRLERADRTTIEVTGAGSQYIPEDPDENTVGAVAEALDAPARIEINKGVRPASGLGSSAASAAAAAVGLNELYGRGLSR
;
A
#
# COMPACT_ATOMS: atom_id res chain seq x y z
N MET A 1 14.66 6.97 5.09
CA MET A 1 13.20 7.19 5.16
C MET A 1 12.70 7.62 3.79
N LEU A 2 11.63 7.01 3.30
CA LEU A 2 11.01 7.30 1.99
C LEU A 2 9.51 7.47 2.19
N ILE A 3 8.89 8.43 1.50
CA ILE A 3 7.45 8.69 1.57
C ILE A 3 6.84 8.49 0.18
N VAL A 4 5.86 7.59 0.08
CA VAL A 4 5.14 7.30 -1.17
C VAL A 4 3.68 7.69 -1.02
N ARG A 5 3.12 8.30 -2.07
CA ARG A 5 1.68 8.57 -2.17
C ARG A 5 1.09 7.68 -3.26
N ALA A 6 0.10 6.85 -2.92
CA ALA A 6 -0.57 5.99 -3.88
C ALA A 6 -2.06 6.34 -3.99
N PRO A 7 -2.56 6.62 -5.21
CA PRO A 7 -3.95 7.00 -5.40
C PRO A 7 -4.91 5.82 -5.26
N ALA A 8 -6.17 6.14 -4.98
CA ALA A 8 -7.29 5.25 -5.21
C ALA A 8 -7.38 4.82 -6.69
N THR A 9 -8.02 3.68 -6.92
CA THR A 9 -8.25 3.13 -8.27
C THR A 9 -9.71 2.72 -8.44
N SER A 10 -10.19 2.73 -9.68
CA SER A 10 -11.46 2.10 -10.07
C SER A 10 -11.15 0.93 -11.00
N ALA A 11 -11.56 -0.28 -10.59
CA ALA A 11 -11.42 -1.50 -11.37
C ALA A 11 -12.66 -1.76 -12.24
N ASN A 12 -12.55 -2.72 -13.15
CA ASN A 12 -13.58 -3.27 -14.04
C ASN A 12 -14.10 -2.32 -15.12
N LEU A 13 -14.50 -1.09 -14.76
CA LEU A 13 -15.04 -0.09 -15.70
C LEU A 13 -16.14 -0.65 -16.64
N GLY A 14 -17.05 -1.46 -16.10
CA GLY A 14 -18.14 -2.08 -16.85
C GLY A 14 -17.76 -3.44 -17.46
N SER A 15 -17.77 -3.55 -18.79
CA SER A 15 -17.48 -4.79 -19.51
C SER A 15 -16.01 -5.24 -19.42
N GLY A 16 -15.13 -4.43 -18.83
CA GLY A 16 -13.73 -4.75 -18.58
C GLY A 16 -13.48 -5.48 -17.27
N PHE A 17 -14.43 -6.29 -16.79
CA PHE A 17 -14.31 -7.06 -15.54
C PHE A 17 -12.98 -7.82 -15.48
N ASP A 18 -12.27 -7.68 -14.36
CA ASP A 18 -10.94 -8.27 -14.09
C ASP A 18 -9.82 -7.88 -15.07
N VAL A 19 -10.04 -6.90 -15.94
CA VAL A 19 -9.03 -6.45 -16.93
C VAL A 19 -8.73 -4.96 -16.82
N PHE A 20 -9.77 -4.12 -16.73
CA PHE A 20 -9.59 -2.67 -16.71
C PHE A 20 -9.37 -2.12 -15.32
N GLY A 21 -8.49 -1.12 -15.23
CA GLY A 21 -8.25 -0.33 -14.04
C GLY A 21 -7.83 1.08 -14.41
N ALA A 22 -8.32 2.06 -13.66
CA ALA A 22 -7.91 3.45 -13.80
C ALA A 22 -7.48 4.02 -12.44
N ALA A 23 -6.32 4.68 -12.41
CA ALA A 23 -5.89 5.46 -11.26
C ALA A 23 -6.69 6.77 -11.17
N LEU A 24 -7.08 7.13 -9.96
CA LEU A 24 -7.77 8.39 -9.66
C LEU A 24 -6.75 9.43 -9.15
N GLU A 25 -7.13 10.70 -9.10
CA GLU A 25 -6.26 11.72 -8.51
C GLU A 25 -6.32 11.72 -6.97
N ARG A 26 -7.54 11.50 -6.46
CA ARG A 26 -7.90 11.48 -5.03
C ARG A 26 -9.07 10.51 -4.80
N PRO A 27 -9.23 9.96 -3.58
CA PRO A 27 -8.31 10.04 -2.44
C PRO A 27 -7.02 9.23 -2.68
N ALA A 28 -6.06 9.31 -1.76
CA ALA A 28 -4.79 8.60 -1.84
C ALA A 28 -4.27 8.25 -0.45
N ASP A 29 -3.56 7.14 -0.33
CA ASP A 29 -2.82 6.81 0.88
C ASP A 29 -1.43 7.45 0.83
N VAL A 30 -0.89 7.77 2.01
CA VAL A 30 0.50 8.21 2.19
C VAL A 30 1.19 7.19 3.09
N VAL A 31 2.22 6.54 2.56
CA VAL A 31 2.98 5.50 3.26
C VAL A 31 4.40 6.00 3.51
N ARG A 32 4.83 5.98 4.77
CA ARG A 32 6.21 6.25 5.17
C ARG A 32 6.92 4.93 5.44
N LEU A 33 8.14 4.81 4.92
CA LEU A 33 8.94 3.60 4.97
C LEU A 33 10.33 3.92 5.52
N GLU A 34 10.76 3.14 6.50
CA GLU A 34 12.10 3.20 7.07
C GLU A 34 12.64 1.78 7.25
N ARG A 35 13.93 1.56 6.92
CA ARG A 35 14.55 0.25 7.11
C ARG A 35 14.53 -0.11 8.59
N ALA A 36 14.25 -1.37 8.90
CA ALA A 36 14.25 -1.89 10.26
C ALA A 36 14.65 -3.36 10.25
N ASP A 37 15.01 -3.89 11.41
CA ASP A 37 15.37 -5.31 11.56
C ASP A 37 14.16 -6.26 11.42
N ARG A 38 12.94 -5.72 11.60
CA ARG A 38 11.67 -6.44 11.45
C ARG A 38 10.59 -5.53 10.90
N THR A 39 9.60 -6.11 10.24
CA THR A 39 8.43 -5.35 9.75
C THR A 39 7.50 -5.00 10.89
N THR A 40 7.12 -3.72 10.99
CA THR A 40 6.05 -3.25 11.88
C THR A 40 5.17 -2.27 11.12
N ILE A 41 3.86 -2.33 11.33
CA ILE A 41 2.89 -1.51 10.61
C ILE A 41 2.09 -0.70 11.62
N GLU A 42 1.92 0.60 11.37
CA GLU A 42 1.01 1.48 12.10
C GLU A 42 0.04 2.12 11.10
N VAL A 43 -1.26 2.08 11.39
CA VAL A 43 -2.30 2.56 10.48
C VAL A 43 -3.12 3.69 11.11
N THR A 44 -3.19 4.81 10.40
CA THR A 44 -3.99 5.98 10.77
C THR A 44 -4.91 6.39 9.61
N GLY A 45 -5.85 7.30 9.86
CA GLY A 45 -6.71 7.87 8.82
C GLY A 45 -8.01 7.10 8.59
N ALA A 46 -8.50 7.11 7.34
CA ALA A 46 -9.84 6.67 7.00
C ALA A 46 -10.08 5.16 7.24
N GLY A 47 -10.81 4.84 8.30
CA GLY A 47 -11.20 3.46 8.64
C GLY A 47 -10.06 2.61 9.18
N SER A 48 -9.02 3.24 9.75
CA SER A 48 -7.85 2.53 10.30
C SER A 48 -8.22 1.53 11.38
N GLN A 49 -9.27 1.77 12.16
CA GLN A 49 -9.76 0.85 13.19
C GLN A 49 -10.23 -0.52 12.66
N TYR A 50 -10.37 -0.66 11.34
CA TYR A 50 -10.77 -1.91 10.66
C TYR A 50 -9.62 -2.56 9.88
N ILE A 51 -8.40 -2.03 9.98
CA ILE A 51 -7.25 -2.50 9.22
C ILE A 51 -6.26 -3.12 10.21
N PRO A 52 -5.87 -4.39 10.04
CA PRO A 52 -4.92 -5.04 10.93
C PRO A 52 -3.54 -4.39 10.82
N GLU A 53 -2.84 -4.31 11.95
CA GLU A 53 -1.44 -3.85 12.03
C GLU A 53 -0.44 -5.01 12.09
N ASP A 54 -0.93 -6.23 12.23
CA ASP A 54 -0.12 -7.44 12.09
C ASP A 54 0.38 -7.57 10.64
N PRO A 55 1.71 -7.62 10.39
CA PRO A 55 2.26 -7.83 9.06
C PRO A 55 1.71 -9.07 8.34
N ASP A 56 1.36 -10.14 9.07
CA ASP A 56 0.86 -11.38 8.48
C ASP A 56 -0.61 -11.27 8.01
N GLU A 57 -1.33 -10.26 8.51
CA GLU A 57 -2.72 -9.98 8.13
C GLU A 57 -2.88 -8.72 7.27
N ASN A 58 -1.81 -7.94 7.08
CA ASN A 58 -1.82 -6.70 6.33
C ASN A 58 -1.13 -6.86 4.97
N THR A 59 -1.79 -6.41 3.89
CA THR A 59 -1.25 -6.47 2.52
C THR A 59 0.13 -5.83 2.34
N VAL A 60 0.47 -4.82 3.14
CA VAL A 60 1.80 -4.19 3.10
C VAL A 60 2.87 -5.08 3.72
N GLY A 61 2.52 -5.89 4.74
CA GLY A 61 3.43 -6.89 5.32
C GLY A 61 3.79 -7.97 4.30
N ALA A 62 2.79 -8.50 3.57
CA ALA A 62 3.02 -9.45 2.49
C ALA A 62 3.95 -8.90 1.39
N VAL A 63 3.85 -7.60 1.07
CA VAL A 63 4.77 -6.94 0.12
C VAL A 63 6.19 -6.83 0.68
N ALA A 64 6.33 -6.47 1.96
CA ALA A 64 7.63 -6.38 2.60
C ALA A 64 8.32 -7.76 2.67
N GLU A 65 7.57 -8.82 2.96
CA GLU A 65 8.05 -10.20 2.95
C GLU A 65 8.49 -10.62 1.55
N ALA A 66 7.66 -10.41 0.52
CA ALA A 66 7.96 -10.80 -0.86
C ALA A 66 9.22 -10.11 -1.43
N LEU A 67 9.53 -8.90 -0.94
CA LEU A 67 10.72 -8.14 -1.34
C LEU A 67 11.93 -8.36 -0.42
N ASP A 68 11.80 -9.21 0.61
CA ASP A 68 12.80 -9.38 1.67
C ASP A 68 13.24 -8.01 2.24
N ALA A 69 12.28 -7.13 2.48
CA ALA A 69 12.51 -5.71 2.73
C ALA A 69 11.88 -5.27 4.06
N PRO A 70 12.39 -5.74 5.22
CA PRO A 70 11.80 -5.45 6.51
C PRO A 70 11.82 -3.94 6.82
N ALA A 71 10.72 -3.40 7.30
CA ALA A 71 10.61 -1.96 7.48
C ALA A 71 9.66 -1.57 8.61
N ARG A 72 9.92 -0.41 9.23
CA ARG A 72 8.90 0.33 9.94
C ARG A 72 8.04 1.05 8.90
N ILE A 73 6.75 0.77 8.90
CA ILE A 73 5.79 1.22 7.89
C ILE A 73 4.66 1.96 8.58
N GLU A 74 4.49 3.24 8.24
CA GLU A 74 3.39 4.04 8.73
C GLU A 74 2.45 4.37 7.57
N ILE A 75 1.19 3.95 7.67
CA ILE A 75 0.18 4.13 6.63
C ILE A 75 -0.82 5.18 7.11
N ASN A 76 -0.87 6.32 6.42
CA ASN A 76 -1.97 7.27 6.54
C ASN A 76 -3.00 7.02 5.43
N LYS A 77 -4.12 6.42 5.80
CA LYS A 77 -5.20 6.03 4.89
C LYS A 77 -6.00 7.23 4.44
N GLY A 78 -6.02 7.49 3.14
CA GLY A 78 -7.00 8.37 2.50
C GLY A 78 -8.14 7.58 1.85
N VAL A 79 -7.89 6.33 1.45
CA VAL A 79 -8.89 5.48 0.80
C VAL A 79 -9.55 4.59 1.84
N ARG A 80 -10.85 4.80 2.11
CA ARG A 80 -11.62 3.99 3.07
C ARG A 80 -11.63 2.50 2.64
N PRO A 81 -11.40 1.53 3.54
CA PRO A 81 -11.52 0.11 3.23
C PRO A 81 -12.93 -0.25 2.73
N ALA A 82 -13.04 -1.34 1.95
CA ALA A 82 -14.28 -1.86 1.38
C ALA A 82 -15.14 -0.85 0.57
N SER A 83 -14.53 0.23 0.05
CA SER A 83 -15.23 1.27 -0.70
C SER A 83 -15.36 1.01 -2.21
N GLY A 84 -14.75 -0.06 -2.72
CA GLY A 84 -14.61 -0.29 -4.17
C GLY A 84 -13.55 0.59 -4.85
N LEU A 85 -12.74 1.34 -4.07
CA LEU A 85 -11.73 2.28 -4.58
C LEU A 85 -10.28 1.78 -4.46
N GLY A 86 -10.08 0.46 -4.36
CA GLY A 86 -8.75 -0.14 -4.28
C GLY A 86 -7.95 0.27 -3.04
N SER A 87 -8.59 0.33 -1.86
CA SER A 87 -7.92 0.78 -0.62
C SER A 87 -6.71 -0.06 -0.22
N SER A 88 -6.81 -1.39 -0.24
CA SER A 88 -5.67 -2.28 0.05
C SER A 88 -4.60 -2.17 -1.04
N ALA A 89 -5.03 -2.12 -2.31
CA ALA A 89 -4.15 -1.97 -3.45
C ALA A 89 -3.31 -0.68 -3.38
N ALA A 90 -3.88 0.44 -2.93
CA ALA A 90 -3.15 1.70 -2.77
C ALA A 90 -1.99 1.55 -1.76
N SER A 91 -2.25 0.99 -0.57
CA SER A 91 -1.21 0.76 0.44
C SER A 91 -0.14 -0.22 -0.05
N ALA A 92 -0.55 -1.35 -0.64
CA ALA A 92 0.37 -2.36 -1.18
C ALA A 92 1.25 -1.82 -2.32
N ALA A 93 0.68 -1.04 -3.26
CA ALA A 93 1.43 -0.43 -4.35
C ALA A 93 2.44 0.60 -3.84
N ALA A 94 2.05 1.44 -2.87
CA ALA A 94 2.97 2.38 -2.22
C ALA A 94 4.14 1.64 -1.56
N ALA A 95 3.86 0.57 -0.82
CA ALA A 95 4.89 -0.26 -0.19
C ALA A 95 5.79 -0.93 -1.23
N ALA A 96 5.24 -1.49 -2.31
CA ALA A 96 6.02 -2.20 -3.32
C ALA A 96 7.01 -1.27 -4.03
N VAL A 97 6.54 -0.11 -4.49
CA VAL A 97 7.39 0.88 -5.15
C VAL A 97 8.41 1.44 -4.16
N GLY A 98 7.96 1.79 -2.95
CA GLY A 98 8.81 2.42 -1.95
C GLY A 98 9.88 1.49 -1.36
N LEU A 99 9.56 0.23 -1.10
CA LEU A 99 10.51 -0.77 -0.60
C LEU A 99 11.48 -1.23 -1.68
N ASN A 100 11.02 -1.41 -2.92
CA ASN A 100 11.90 -1.66 -4.06
C ASN A 100 12.99 -0.57 -4.17
N GLU A 101 12.60 0.71 -4.06
CA GLU A 101 13.54 1.82 -4.06
C GLU A 101 14.40 1.88 -2.80
N LEU A 102 13.79 1.76 -1.61
CA LEU A 102 14.48 1.85 -0.32
C LEU A 102 15.55 0.77 -0.14
N TYR A 103 15.32 -0.43 -0.68
CA TYR A 103 16.25 -1.57 -0.62
C TYR A 103 17.11 -1.73 -1.89
N GLY A 104 16.87 -0.92 -2.93
CA GLY A 104 17.62 -1.00 -4.19
C GLY A 104 17.43 -2.35 -4.90
N ARG A 105 16.22 -2.90 -4.89
CA ARG A 105 15.93 -4.22 -5.50
C ARG A 105 15.97 -4.20 -7.03
N GLY A 106 15.93 -3.03 -7.65
CA GLY A 106 16.11 -2.86 -9.09
C GLY A 106 14.97 -3.42 -9.95
N LEU A 107 13.82 -3.70 -9.33
CA LEU A 107 12.63 -4.16 -10.06
C LEU A 107 12.05 -3.01 -10.87
N SER A 108 11.52 -3.33 -12.05
CA SER A 108 10.81 -2.36 -12.88
C SER A 108 9.56 -1.84 -12.18
N ARG A 109 9.21 -0.58 -12.48
CA ARG A 109 7.95 0.04 -12.09
C ARG A 109 6.86 -0.28 -13.09
#